data_AF-A0A0F2JDT8-F1
#
_entry.id   AF-A0A0F2JDT8-F1
#
_cell.length_a   1.000
_cell.length_b   1.000
_cell.length_c   1.000
_cell.angle_alpha   90.00
_cell.angle_beta   90.00
_cell.angle_gamma   90.00
#
_symmetry.space_group_name_H-M   'P 1'
#
loop_
_entity.id
_entity.type
_entity.pdbx_description
1 polymer ?
#
loop_
_entity_poly.entity_id
_entity_poly.type
_entity_poly.pdbx_seq_one_letter_code
_entity_poly.pdbx_strand_id
1 'polypeptide(L)' 'MIPRFLEENNPAEREQGIKMGLRLLASCDALWAFGDRISEGMRREIAEAEKLDIPIIYQEWSEEMCISTPII' A
#
# COMPACT_ATOMS: atom_id res chain seq x y z
N MET A 1 -13.84 2.47 -17.98
CA MET A 1 -13.07 3.64 -17.50
C MET A 1 -11.63 3.19 -17.37
N ILE A 2 -10.67 3.91 -17.95
CA ILE A 2 -9.23 3.58 -17.83
C ILE A 2 -8.64 4.31 -16.62
N PRO A 3 -7.69 3.71 -15.87
CA PRO A 3 -7.02 4.39 -14.77
C PRO A 3 -6.25 5.61 -15.30
N ARG A 4 -6.34 6.73 -14.56
CA ARG A 4 -5.63 7.96 -14.90
C ARG A 4 -4.22 7.93 -14.30
N PHE A 5 -3.21 8.19 -15.10
CA PHE A 5 -1.84 8.39 -14.62
C PHE A 5 -1.74 9.74 -13.89
N LEU A 6 -1.02 9.74 -12.76
CA LEU A 6 -0.77 10.91 -11.92
C LEU A 6 0.71 11.29 -12.00
N GLU A 7 1.02 12.58 -12.04
CA GLU A 7 2.38 13.10 -12.03
C GLU A 7 2.94 13.17 -10.61
N GLU A 8 3.94 12.33 -10.30
CA GLU A 8 4.54 12.24 -8.96
C GLU A 8 5.14 13.57 -8.46
N ASN A 9 5.73 14.35 -9.38
CA ASN A 9 6.35 15.64 -9.06
C ASN A 9 5.34 16.76 -8.82
N ASN A 10 4.06 16.53 -9.14
CA ASN A 10 2.99 17.47 -8.85
C ASN A 10 2.41 17.16 -7.46
N PRO A 11 2.59 18.04 -6.45
CA PRO A 11 2.17 17.75 -5.08
C PRO A 11 0.67 17.48 -4.95
N ALA A 12 -0.16 18.13 -5.76
CA ALA A 12 -1.61 17.95 -5.73
C ALA A 12 -2.03 16.58 -6.27
N GLU A 13 -1.41 16.15 -7.38
CA GLU A 13 -1.69 14.84 -7.95
C GLU A 13 -1.13 13.71 -7.09
N ARG A 14 0.06 13.87 -6.53
CA ARG A 14 0.64 12.94 -5.55
C ARG A 14 -0.30 12.74 -4.36
N GLU A 15 -0.80 13.82 -3.76
CA GLU A 15 -1.75 13.72 -2.64
C GLU A 15 -3.08 13.10 -3.06
N GLN A 16 -3.54 13.35 -4.30
CA GLN A 16 -4.73 12.66 -4.84
C GLN A 16 -4.50 11.15 -4.95
N GLY A 17 -3.32 10.74 -5.44
CA GLY A 17 -2.94 9.33 -5.55
C GLY A 17 -2.93 8.65 -4.19
N ILE A 18 -2.33 9.30 -3.18
CA ILE A 18 -2.29 8.76 -1.82
C ILE A 18 -3.70 8.63 -1.24
N LYS A 19 -4.57 9.64 -1.37
CA LYS A 19 -5.96 9.55 -0.92
C LYS A 19 -6.73 8.40 -1.58
N MET A 20 -6.47 8.14 -2.86
CA MET A 20 -7.09 7.01 -3.55
C MET A 20 -6.56 5.68 -3.00
N GLY A 21 -5.25 5.55 -2.80
CA GLY A 21 -4.63 4.37 -2.19
C GLY A 21 -5.20 4.06 -0.81
N LEU A 22 -5.33 5.07 0.06
CA LEU A 22 -5.92 4.91 1.39
C LEU A 22 -7.39 4.49 1.35
N ARG A 23 -8.17 4.99 0.37
CA ARG A 23 -9.57 4.54 0.18
C ARG A 23 -9.63 3.09 -0.30
N LEU A 24 -8.72 2.69 -1.18
CA LEU A 24 -8.65 1.31 -1.66
C LEU A 24 -8.26 0.36 -0.52
N LEU A 25 -7.34 0.78 0.35
CA LEU A 25 -6.92 0.03 1.52
C LEU A 25 -8.10 -0.34 2.42
N ALA A 26 -9.10 0.55 2.57
CA ALA A 26 -10.31 0.26 3.34
C ALA A 26 -11.18 -0.89 2.80
N SER A 27 -10.87 -1.41 1.60
CA SER A 27 -11.53 -2.59 1.02
C SER A 27 -10.67 -3.86 1.03
N CYS A 28 -9.46 -3.81 1.62
CA CYS A 28 -8.54 -4.94 1.68
C CYS A 28 -8.73 -5.78 2.96
N ASP A 29 -8.45 -7.08 2.86
CA ASP A 29 -8.47 -8.00 4.01
C ASP A 29 -7.22 -7.88 4.90
N ALA A 30 -6.10 -7.43 4.34
CA ALA A 30 -4.83 -7.23 5.05
C ALA A 30 -3.92 -6.23 4.32
N LEU A 31 -3.05 -5.55 5.07
CA LEU A 31 -1.94 -4.75 4.55
C LEU A 31 -0.64 -5.54 4.65
N TRP A 32 0.05 -5.71 3.52
CA TRP A 32 1.34 -6.39 3.47
C TRP A 32 2.47 -5.36 3.29
N ALA A 33 3.31 -5.21 4.30
CA ALA A 33 4.45 -4.31 4.30
C ALA A 33 5.73 -5.10 3.99
N PHE A 34 6.31 -4.84 2.82
CA PHE A 34 7.52 -5.50 2.35
C PHE A 34 8.73 -4.55 2.37
N GLY A 35 9.90 -5.10 2.67
CA GLY A 35 11.18 -4.42 2.53
C GLY A 35 11.92 -4.20 3.84
N ASP A 36 13.14 -3.69 3.72
CA ASP A 36 14.05 -3.40 4.85
C ASP A 36 13.80 -2.04 5.51
N ARG A 37 13.02 -1.16 4.85
CA ARG A 37 12.71 0.19 5.31
C ARG A 37 11.24 0.56 5.15
N ILE A 38 10.72 1.32 6.12
CA ILE A 38 9.38 1.91 6.04
C ILE A 38 9.48 3.35 5.52
N SER A 39 9.01 3.58 4.30
CA SER A 39 8.95 4.92 3.72
C SER A 39 7.86 5.79 4.37
N GLU A 40 7.87 7.09 4.08
CA GLU A 40 6.80 8.01 4.50
C GLU A 40 5.42 7.59 3.98
N GLY A 41 5.35 7.11 2.72
CA GLY A 41 4.10 6.60 2.14
C GLY A 41 3.59 5.37 2.88
N MET A 42 4.49 4.41 3.13
CA MET A 42 4.15 3.20 3.89
C MET A 42 3.67 3.53 5.30
N ARG A 43 4.29 4.50 5.99
CA ARG A 43 3.82 4.95 7.32
C ARG A 43 2.37 5.45 7.27
N ARG A 44 1.99 6.17 6.20
CA ARG A 44 0.60 6.65 6.04
C ARG A 44 -0.39 5.50 5.82
N GLU A 45 -0.01 4.49 5.03
CA GLU A 45 -0.85 3.31 4.78
C GLU A 45 -0.98 2.45 6.04
N ILE A 46 0.12 2.20 6.75
CA ILE A 46 0.15 1.48 8.03
C ILE A 46 -0.75 2.16 9.05
N ALA A 47 -0.61 3.47 9.23
CA ALA A 47 -1.43 4.22 10.18
C ALA A 47 -2.93 4.20 9.81
N GLU A 48 -3.28 4.05 8.54
CA GLU A 48 -4.67 3.92 8.11
C GLU A 48 -5.20 2.49 8.32
N ALA A 49 -4.40 1.46 8.04
CA ALA A 49 -4.73 0.08 8.36
C ALA A 49 -4.97 -0.11 9.87
N GLU A 50 -4.14 0.49 10.73
CA GLU A 50 -4.32 0.47 12.18
C GLU A 50 -5.66 1.09 12.61
N LYS A 51 -6.08 2.20 11.99
CA LYS A 51 -7.37 2.84 12.30
C LYS A 51 -8.58 2.01 11.85
N LEU A 52 -8.42 1.22 10.81
CA LEU A 52 -9.47 0.41 10.20
C LEU A 52 -9.49 -1.02 10.75
N ASP A 53 -8.64 -1.34 11.73
CA ASP A 53 -8.42 -2.68 12.28
C ASP A 53 -8.08 -3.71 11.18
N ILE A 54 -7.40 -3.27 10.12
CA ILE A 54 -6.92 -4.15 9.05
C ILE A 54 -5.61 -4.81 9.51
N PRO A 55 -5.50 -6.15 9.47
CA PRO A 55 -4.27 -6.86 9.82
C PRO A 55 -3.07 -6.38 9.01
N ILE A 56 -1.94 -6.10 9.69
CA ILE A 56 -0.68 -5.69 9.06
C ILE A 56 0.33 -6.82 9.17
N ILE A 57 0.87 -7.25 8.03
CA ILE A 57 1.82 -8.35 7.93
C ILE A 57 3.14 -7.78 7.39
N TYR A 58 4.19 -7.82 8.21
CA TYR A 58 5.53 -7.40 7.82
C TYR A 58 6.31 -8.60 7.29
N GLN A 59 6.84 -8.48 6.07
CA GLN A 59 7.57 -9.54 5.40
C GLN A 59 8.96 -9.05 4.96
N GLU A 60 9.97 -9.82 5.34
CA GLU A 60 11.32 -9.66 4.81
C GLU A 60 11.37 -10.20 3.38
N TRP A 61 12.01 -9.47 2.46
CA TRP A 61 12.16 -9.93 1.08
C TRP A 61 12.96 -11.24 1.06
N SER A 62 12.34 -12.33 0.62
CA SER A 62 12.98 -13.60 0.29
C SER A 62 12.60 -13.99 -1.13
N GLU A 63 13.57 -14.44 -1.92
CA GLU A 63 13.38 -14.85 -3.34
C GLU A 63 12.33 -15.96 -3.50
N GLU A 64 12.05 -16.73 -2.44
CA GLU A 64 11.07 -17.83 -2.42
C GLU A 64 9.59 -17.36 -2.35
N MET A 65 9.35 -16.07 -2.13
CA MET A 65 8.01 -15.54 -1.83
C MET A 65 7.20 -15.11 -3.06
N CYS A 66 7.88 -14.86 -4.20
CA CYS A 66 7.23 -14.52 -5.48
C CYS A 66 6.42 -15.69 -6.09
N ILE A 67 6.60 -16.93 -5.61
CA ILE A 67 5.96 -18.14 -6.17
C ILE A 67 4.85 -18.73 -5.29
N SER A 68 4.69 -18.27 -4.05
CA SER A 68 3.81 -18.91 -3.05
C SER A 68 2.63 -18.06 -2.59
N THR A 69 2.62 -16.75 -2.91
CA THR A 69 1.43 -15.92 -2.69
C THR A 69 0.39 -16.27 -3.74
N PRO A 70 -0.82 -16.73 -3.36
CA PRO A 70 -1.87 -16.99 -4.33
C PRO A 70 -2.19 -15.66 -5.03
N ILE A 71 -1.98 -15.64 -6.35
CA ILE A 71 -2.51 -14.60 -7.23
C ILE A 71 -4.03 -14.78 -7.18
N ILE A 72 -4.69 -13.99 -6.32
CA ILE A 72 -6.13 -13.73 -6.45
C ILE A 72 -6.40 -12.92 -7.70
#